data_AF-A0A954YDZ3-F1
#
_entry.id   AF-A0A954YDZ3-F1
#
_cell.length_a   1.000
_cell.length_b   1.000
_cell.length_c   1.000
_cell.angle_alpha   90.00
_cell.angle_beta   90.00
_cell.angle_gamma   90.00
#
_symmetry.space_group_name_H-M   'P 1'
#
loop_
_entity.id
_entity.type
_entity.pdbx_description
1 polymer ?
#
loop_
_entity_poly.entity_id
_entity_poly.type
_entity_poly.pdbx_seq_one_letter_code
_entity_poly.pdbx_strand_id
1 'polypeptide(L)'
;MTQSITASDLRQFLLNAAQRRSPYDFLHNAFTYLDHVGSDDEVRMLAAQQFLAIGLTRCAREMIEACDQGEARERVEAVLEAIPTRDDEQAPLGAASPWFARNLSAAATRFPRVADHADSITSALRNLDVFVTNDEGANPLISRRVGEGPRRWLPSILNWKYAADNADVAPARGTLFVMPYALEGLGCGRLLERIWRATDRMFLTFGPRIHVVESNLAQLGVWLSLDDRTELLANERLLLWIGPSAANDYVVWRESNPNEQEPAFVIRQPGWGAAERSVMEQPLRAGQAARNGRRDALLARLRAHYNTPQQVERLAERFAAHRTRPLSILGVTSRFTTFLQYSMRDIAEAARAAGHEFHTLIEPNDYTPSIPGESIMAEALERKPDLIVMIDHNRAEFGDLYAFNAPFCNW
;
A
#
# COMPACT_ATOMS: atom_id res chain seq x y z
N MET A 1 -31.22 12.56 -4.86
CA MET A 1 -31.64 13.60 -3.90
C MET A 1 -31.24 13.12 -2.52
N THR A 2 -30.12 13.59 -1.98
CA THR A 2 -29.73 13.36 -0.58
C THR A 2 -30.60 14.26 0.29
N GLN A 3 -31.50 13.66 1.09
CA GLN A 3 -32.22 14.42 2.11
C GLN A 3 -31.18 15.02 3.07
N SER A 4 -31.21 16.33 3.28
CA SER A 4 -30.33 17.01 4.23
C SER A 4 -30.71 16.55 5.64
N ILE A 5 -29.79 15.86 6.32
CA ILE A 5 -29.95 15.45 7.72
C ILE A 5 -29.99 16.74 8.57
N THR A 6 -31.03 16.91 9.39
CA THR A 6 -31.11 18.07 10.29
C THR A 6 -30.25 17.87 11.54
N ALA A 7 -29.87 18.95 12.21
CA ALA A 7 -29.17 18.85 13.50
C ALA A 7 -29.98 18.06 14.55
N SER A 8 -31.31 18.16 14.50
CA SER A 8 -32.22 17.38 15.36
C SER A 8 -32.13 15.88 15.08
N ASP A 9 -32.10 15.49 13.80
CA ASP A 9 -31.99 14.08 13.40
C ASP A 9 -30.64 13.50 13.85
N LEU A 10 -29.55 14.25 13.67
CA LEU A 10 -28.22 13.84 14.09
C LEU A 10 -28.12 13.71 15.61
N ARG A 11 -28.72 14.65 16.37
CA ARG A 11 -28.79 14.56 17.84
C ARG A 11 -29.53 13.30 18.29
N GLN A 12 -30.70 13.01 17.72
CA GLN A 12 -31.46 11.82 18.08
C GLN A 12 -30.72 10.52 17.72
N PHE A 13 -30.02 10.52 16.58
CA PHE A 13 -29.13 9.43 16.20
C PHE A 13 -28.02 9.21 17.24
N LEU A 14 -27.38 10.28 17.72
CA LEU A 14 -26.34 10.19 18.75
C LEU A 14 -26.86 9.60 20.06
N LEU A 15 -28.00 10.06 20.55
CA LEU A 15 -28.62 9.52 21.78
C LEU A 15 -28.89 8.02 21.66
N ASN A 16 -29.32 7.55 20.48
CA ASN A 16 -29.53 6.14 20.21
C ASN A 16 -28.20 5.38 20.05
N ALA A 17 -27.19 5.98 19.42
CA ALA A 17 -25.87 5.37 19.21
C ALA A 17 -25.12 5.16 20.53
N ALA A 18 -25.25 6.07 21.49
CA ALA A 18 -24.66 5.96 22.83
C ALA A 18 -25.09 4.65 23.54
N GLN A 19 -26.30 4.16 23.29
CA GLN A 19 -26.81 2.92 23.89
C GLN A 19 -26.22 1.65 23.27
N ARG A 20 -25.69 1.72 22.04
CA ARG A 20 -25.19 0.56 21.29
C ARG A 20 -23.76 0.14 21.66
N ARG A 21 -23.10 0.88 22.57
CA ARG A 21 -21.70 0.63 22.98
C ARG A 21 -20.74 0.56 21.80
N SER A 22 -20.87 1.49 20.83
CA SER A 22 -19.87 1.73 19.79
C SER A 22 -19.19 3.08 20.02
N PRO A 23 -18.13 3.15 20.85
CA PRO A 23 -17.53 4.42 21.24
C PRO A 23 -17.01 5.22 20.05
N TYR A 24 -16.37 4.57 19.09
CA TYR A 24 -15.78 5.23 17.93
C TYR A 24 -16.83 5.85 17.00
N ASP A 25 -17.90 5.11 16.68
CA ASP A 25 -18.98 5.64 15.83
C ASP A 25 -19.68 6.80 16.54
N PHE A 26 -19.95 6.67 17.84
CA PHE A 26 -20.55 7.74 18.62
C PHE A 26 -19.65 8.98 18.62
N LEU A 27 -18.38 8.83 18.98
CA LEU A 27 -17.44 9.93 19.09
C LEU A 27 -17.25 10.64 17.74
N HIS A 28 -17.10 9.90 16.63
CA HIS A 28 -16.99 10.49 15.31
C HIS A 28 -18.19 11.41 14.98
N ASN A 29 -19.41 10.92 15.20
CA ASN A 29 -20.62 11.67 14.91
C ASN A 29 -20.83 12.82 15.92
N ALA A 30 -20.43 12.63 17.18
CA ALA A 30 -20.57 13.64 18.23
C ALA A 30 -19.72 14.88 17.93
N PHE A 31 -18.47 14.72 17.51
CA PHE A 31 -17.62 15.86 17.13
C PHE A 31 -18.14 16.55 15.86
N THR A 32 -18.66 15.81 14.89
CA THR A 32 -19.29 16.40 13.69
C THR A 32 -20.52 17.24 14.06
N TYR A 33 -21.33 16.76 15.02
CA TYR A 33 -22.48 17.48 15.54
C TYR A 33 -22.10 18.73 16.33
N LEU A 34 -21.14 18.61 17.26
CA LEU A 34 -20.68 19.70 18.11
C LEU A 34 -19.99 20.82 17.29
N ASP A 35 -19.28 20.48 16.21
CA ASP A 35 -18.73 21.46 15.26
C ASP A 35 -19.84 22.30 14.59
N HIS A 36 -21.05 21.74 14.41
CA HIS A 36 -22.17 22.42 13.77
C HIS A 36 -23.05 23.22 14.75
N VAL A 37 -23.31 22.68 15.94
CA VAL A 37 -24.23 23.26 16.93
C VAL A 37 -23.49 24.15 17.94
N GLY A 38 -22.18 24.01 18.08
CA GLY A 38 -21.33 24.79 18.99
C GLY A 38 -21.30 24.23 20.41
N SER A 39 -22.46 24.09 21.06
CA SER A 39 -22.55 23.54 22.42
C SER A 39 -23.80 22.69 22.63
N ASP A 40 -23.64 21.53 23.28
CA ASP A 40 -24.70 20.65 23.77
C ASP A 40 -24.11 19.80 24.91
N ASP A 41 -24.42 20.19 26.15
CA ASP A 41 -23.87 19.55 27.34
C ASP A 41 -24.20 18.06 27.40
N GLU A 42 -25.41 17.63 27.01
CA GLU A 42 -25.81 16.22 27.04
C GLU A 42 -24.93 15.37 26.12
N VAL A 43 -24.68 15.85 24.89
CA VAL A 43 -23.81 15.16 23.93
C VAL A 43 -22.36 15.15 24.42
N ARG A 44 -21.87 16.23 25.04
CA ARG A 44 -20.51 16.30 25.63
C ARG A 44 -20.36 15.31 26.78
N MET A 45 -21.36 15.18 27.65
CA MET A 45 -21.35 14.19 28.74
C MET A 45 -21.29 12.76 28.19
N LEU A 46 -22.09 12.45 27.17
CA LEU A 46 -22.05 11.14 26.51
C LEU A 46 -20.71 10.89 25.83
N ALA A 47 -20.10 11.89 25.19
CA ALA A 47 -18.76 11.80 24.61
C ALA A 47 -17.70 11.54 25.68
N ALA A 48 -17.78 12.20 26.83
CA ALA A 48 -16.89 11.94 27.96
C ALA A 48 -16.99 10.47 28.43
N GLN A 49 -18.21 9.93 28.55
CA GLN A 49 -18.42 8.52 28.89
C GLN A 49 -17.81 7.57 27.84
N GLN A 50 -17.96 7.88 26.54
CA GLN A 50 -17.35 7.05 25.49
C GLN A 50 -15.82 7.14 25.50
N PHE A 51 -15.22 8.30 25.79
CA PHE A 51 -13.77 8.43 25.98
C PHE A 51 -13.27 7.60 27.17
N LEU A 52 -13.98 7.62 28.30
CA LEU A 52 -13.67 6.75 29.43
C LEU A 52 -13.76 5.26 29.07
N ALA A 53 -14.74 4.88 28.25
CA ALA A 53 -14.90 3.49 27.80
C ALA A 53 -13.74 2.98 26.92
N ILE A 54 -12.99 3.88 26.27
CA ILE A 54 -11.77 3.57 25.51
C ILE A 54 -10.48 4.02 26.23
N GLY A 55 -10.59 4.40 27.50
CA GLY A 55 -9.45 4.69 28.37
C GLY A 55 -8.78 6.04 28.20
N LEU A 56 -9.49 7.06 27.69
CA LEU A 56 -8.94 8.39 27.46
C LEU A 56 -9.50 9.39 28.49
N THR A 57 -9.03 9.28 29.74
CA THR A 57 -9.49 10.11 30.87
C THR A 57 -9.25 11.59 30.66
N ARG A 58 -8.11 11.97 30.05
CA ARG A 58 -7.82 13.38 29.76
C ARG A 58 -8.81 13.95 28.75
N CYS A 59 -9.10 13.22 27.68
CA CYS A 59 -10.08 13.64 26.67
C CYS A 59 -11.49 13.72 27.25
N ALA A 60 -11.86 12.80 28.14
CA ALA A 60 -13.12 12.86 28.86
C ALA A 60 -13.23 14.12 29.73
N ARG A 61 -12.18 14.45 30.49
CA ARG A 61 -12.12 15.67 31.32
C ARG A 61 -12.30 16.94 30.50
N GLU A 62 -11.61 17.03 29.37
CA GLU A 62 -11.74 18.17 28.44
C GLU A 62 -13.19 18.36 27.95
N MET A 63 -13.96 17.28 27.74
CA MET A 63 -15.37 17.39 27.34
C MET A 63 -16.26 17.93 28.46
N ILE A 64 -15.98 17.56 29.72
CA ILE A 64 -16.76 17.96 30.89
C ILE A 64 -16.46 19.39 31.30
N GLU A 65 -15.20 19.80 31.28
CA GLU A 65 -14.76 21.16 31.57
C GLU A 65 -15.37 22.18 30.61
N ALA A 66 -15.69 21.74 29.39
CA ALA A 66 -16.29 22.58 28.38
C ALA A 66 -17.82 22.74 28.54
N CYS A 67 -18.49 22.01 29.45
CA CYS A 67 -19.93 22.16 29.68
C CYS A 67 -20.26 23.44 30.46
N ASP A 68 -21.34 24.12 30.09
CA ASP A 68 -21.57 25.51 30.50
C ASP A 68 -21.98 25.68 31.97
N GLN A 69 -22.89 24.87 32.55
CA GLN A 69 -23.12 24.60 34.01
C GLN A 69 -24.37 23.70 34.21
N GLY A 70 -24.39 22.83 35.25
CA GLY A 70 -25.60 22.11 35.69
C GLY A 70 -25.35 20.84 36.53
N GLU A 71 -26.41 20.24 37.11
CA GLU A 71 -26.35 18.97 37.90
C GLU A 71 -25.61 17.83 37.18
N ALA A 72 -25.61 17.84 35.84
CA ALA A 72 -24.90 16.85 35.03
C ALA A 72 -23.38 16.95 35.17
N ARG A 73 -22.84 18.17 35.38
CA ARG A 73 -21.41 18.41 35.59
C ARG A 73 -20.95 17.78 36.90
N GLU A 74 -21.67 18.01 38.00
CA GLU A 74 -21.34 17.44 39.32
C GLU A 74 -21.29 15.91 39.29
N ARG A 75 -22.25 15.27 38.61
CA ARG A 75 -22.30 13.79 38.50
C ARG A 75 -21.07 13.22 37.80
N VAL A 76 -20.51 13.92 36.82
CA VAL A 76 -19.39 13.39 36.04
C VAL A 76 -18.05 13.90 36.56
N GLU A 77 -17.98 15.06 37.20
CA GLU A 77 -16.84 15.44 38.05
C GLU A 77 -16.60 14.39 39.14
N ALA A 78 -17.67 13.90 39.80
CA ALA A 78 -17.56 12.80 40.76
C ALA A 78 -16.99 11.50 40.13
N VAL A 79 -17.34 11.20 38.87
CA VAL A 79 -16.77 10.06 38.13
C VAL A 79 -15.31 10.31 37.77
N LEU A 80 -14.93 11.52 37.36
CA LEU A 80 -13.54 11.88 37.04
C LEU A 80 -12.64 11.88 38.28
N GLU A 81 -13.14 12.29 39.45
CA GLU A 81 -12.39 12.21 40.71
C GLU A 81 -12.13 10.76 41.12
N ALA A 82 -13.07 9.86 40.80
CA ALA A 82 -12.91 8.43 41.05
C ALA A 82 -11.95 7.74 40.06
N ILE A 83 -11.65 8.36 38.92
CA ILE A 83 -10.79 7.77 37.89
C ILE A 83 -9.42 8.45 37.92
N PRO A 84 -8.36 7.74 38.34
CA PRO A 84 -7.02 8.33 38.35
C PRO A 84 -6.62 8.74 36.93
N THR A 85 -6.13 9.98 36.81
CA THR A 85 -5.59 10.47 35.56
C THR A 85 -4.36 9.64 35.22
N ARG A 86 -4.34 9.12 33.99
CA ARG A 86 -3.26 8.28 33.50
C ARG A 86 -2.30 9.14 32.66
N ASP A 87 -1.07 9.25 33.12
CA ASP A 87 -0.03 9.99 32.40
C ASP A 87 0.41 9.28 31.10
N ASP A 88 0.06 8.00 30.93
CA ASP A 88 0.47 7.16 29.80
C ASP A 88 -0.54 7.17 28.62
N GLU A 89 -1.62 7.94 28.69
CA GLU A 89 -2.59 8.03 27.59
C GLU A 89 -2.05 8.77 26.36
N GLN A 90 -1.07 9.65 26.55
CA GLN A 90 -0.47 10.44 25.46
C GLN A 90 0.81 9.78 24.98
N ALA A 91 0.83 9.38 23.71
CA ALA A 91 2.05 8.84 23.10
C ALA A 91 3.03 9.98 22.77
N PRO A 92 4.34 9.76 23.01
CA PRO A 92 5.34 10.72 22.60
C PRO A 92 5.42 10.82 21.08
N LEU A 93 5.66 12.03 20.57
CA LEU A 93 5.78 12.32 19.14
C LEU A 93 7.12 12.94 18.78
N GLY A 94 7.54 12.74 17.52
CA GLY A 94 8.74 13.37 16.98
C GLY A 94 9.96 13.03 17.84
N ALA A 95 10.79 14.02 18.17
CA ALA A 95 12.00 13.82 18.96
C ALA A 95 11.76 13.23 20.37
N ALA A 96 10.54 13.34 20.92
CA ALA A 96 10.21 12.72 22.20
C ALA A 96 9.93 11.21 22.06
N SER A 97 9.57 10.73 20.86
CA SER A 97 9.39 9.30 20.61
C SER A 97 10.76 8.61 20.51
N PRO A 98 10.97 7.47 21.20
CA PRO A 98 12.21 6.70 21.07
C PRO A 98 12.40 6.10 19.67
N TRP A 99 11.34 6.03 18.87
CA TRP A 99 11.35 5.40 17.54
C TRP A 99 11.59 6.38 16.41
N PHE A 100 11.11 7.62 16.55
CA PHE A 100 11.04 8.57 15.45
C PHE A 100 12.38 8.80 14.74
N ALA A 101 13.45 9.11 15.49
CA ALA A 101 14.76 9.37 14.90
C ALA A 101 15.32 8.14 14.17
N ARG A 102 15.15 6.94 14.75
CA ARG A 102 15.62 5.68 14.14
C ARG A 102 14.85 5.37 12.86
N ASN A 103 13.53 5.47 12.90
CA ASN A 103 12.67 5.23 11.74
C ASN A 103 12.90 6.26 10.64
N LEU A 104 12.96 7.55 11.00
CA LEU A 104 13.22 8.63 10.04
C LEU A 104 14.58 8.43 9.37
N SER A 105 15.63 8.06 10.13
CA SER A 105 16.93 7.74 9.56
C SER A 105 16.87 6.56 8.60
N ALA A 106 16.23 5.44 8.99
CA ALA A 106 16.10 4.27 8.14
C ALA A 106 15.34 4.59 6.84
N ALA A 107 14.26 5.36 6.95
CA ALA A 107 13.50 5.83 5.80
C ALA A 107 14.32 6.76 4.90
N ALA A 108 15.03 7.74 5.47
CA ALA A 108 15.85 8.70 4.73
C ALA A 108 17.03 8.03 4.00
N THR A 109 17.64 6.98 4.57
CA THR A 109 18.70 6.22 3.91
C THR A 109 18.22 5.56 2.61
N ARG A 110 16.98 5.08 2.58
CA ARG A 110 16.43 4.32 1.46
C ARG A 110 15.61 5.17 0.48
N PHE A 111 14.91 6.19 0.98
CA PHE A 111 13.98 7.01 0.24
C PHE A 111 14.47 8.48 0.26
N PRO A 112 15.17 8.95 -0.78
CA PRO A 112 15.76 10.30 -0.80
C PRO A 112 14.76 11.42 -0.51
N ARG A 113 13.51 11.29 -1.00
CA ARG A 113 12.43 12.25 -0.70
C ARG A 113 12.13 12.39 0.80
N VAL A 114 12.31 11.33 1.58
CA VAL A 114 12.17 11.40 3.05
C VAL A 114 13.27 12.26 3.65
N ALA A 115 14.50 12.15 3.16
CA ALA A 115 15.61 13.02 3.58
C ALA A 115 15.31 14.48 3.24
N ASP A 116 14.85 14.77 2.02
CA ASP A 116 14.47 16.11 1.56
C ASP A 116 13.37 16.75 2.44
N HIS A 117 12.50 15.93 3.03
CA HIS A 117 11.38 16.37 3.85
C HIS A 117 11.57 16.19 5.35
N ALA A 118 12.74 15.77 5.85
CA ALA A 118 12.95 15.43 7.26
C ALA A 118 12.56 16.56 8.23
N ASP A 119 12.98 17.80 7.94
CA ASP A 119 12.64 18.98 8.74
C ASP A 119 11.14 19.33 8.66
N SER A 120 10.54 19.13 7.48
CA SER A 120 9.12 19.37 7.26
C SER A 120 8.25 18.36 8.00
N ILE A 121 8.64 17.08 7.99
CA ILE A 121 7.98 16.00 8.75
C ILE A 121 8.04 16.34 10.24
N THR A 122 9.23 16.67 10.75
CA THR A 122 9.43 17.02 12.17
C THR A 122 8.62 18.27 12.56
N SER A 123 8.61 19.29 11.71
CA SER A 123 7.85 20.52 11.96
C SER A 123 6.34 20.32 11.89
N ALA A 124 5.87 19.42 11.02
CA ALA A 124 4.44 19.12 10.88
C ALA A 124 3.84 18.38 12.08
N LEU A 125 4.68 17.79 12.93
CA LEU A 125 4.28 17.21 14.21
C LEU A 125 4.05 18.25 15.30
N ARG A 126 4.53 19.49 15.12
CA ARG A 126 4.31 20.56 16.10
C ARG A 126 2.81 20.83 16.20
N ASN A 127 2.30 20.84 17.43
CA ASN A 127 0.87 21.02 17.76
C ASN A 127 -0.03 19.81 17.48
N LEU A 128 0.54 18.62 17.30
CA LEU A 128 -0.23 17.38 17.31
C LEU A 128 -0.13 16.71 18.68
N ASP A 129 -1.26 16.19 19.13
CA ASP A 129 -1.34 15.26 20.25
C ASP A 129 -1.78 13.90 19.73
N VAL A 130 -1.13 12.83 20.20
CA VAL A 130 -1.57 11.45 19.96
C VAL A 130 -1.97 10.82 21.28
N PHE A 131 -3.19 10.33 21.32
CA PHE A 131 -3.72 9.56 22.43
C PHE A 131 -3.82 8.09 22.03
N VAL A 132 -3.48 7.18 22.94
CA VAL A 132 -3.58 5.74 22.69
C VAL A 132 -4.66 5.17 23.57
N THR A 133 -5.67 4.54 22.97
CA THR A 133 -6.76 3.90 23.71
C THR A 133 -6.26 2.70 24.51
N ASN A 134 -6.98 2.32 25.56
CA ASN A 134 -6.65 1.15 26.38
C ASN A 134 -7.42 -0.13 25.96
N ASP A 135 -8.15 -0.08 24.85
CA ASP A 135 -8.84 -1.24 24.30
C ASP A 135 -7.86 -2.22 23.62
N GLU A 136 -8.35 -3.39 23.22
CA GLU A 136 -7.53 -4.44 22.58
C GLU A 136 -6.73 -3.93 21.36
N GLY A 137 -7.20 -2.84 20.75
CA GLY A 137 -6.57 -2.25 19.59
C GLY A 137 -5.43 -1.29 19.88
N ALA A 138 -5.31 -0.71 21.07
CA ALA A 138 -4.38 0.39 21.34
C ALA A 138 -4.38 1.41 20.18
N ASN A 139 -5.57 1.90 19.83
CA ASN A 139 -5.80 2.74 18.66
C ASN A 139 -5.23 4.14 18.90
N PRO A 140 -4.35 4.65 18.03
CA PRO A 140 -3.90 6.03 18.11
C PRO A 140 -4.99 6.98 17.60
N LEU A 141 -5.42 7.91 18.44
CA LEU A 141 -6.28 9.03 18.09
C LEU A 141 -5.44 10.29 18.03
N ILE A 142 -5.41 10.94 16.87
CA ILE A 142 -4.58 12.11 16.66
C ILE A 142 -5.44 13.35 16.65
N SER A 143 -4.95 14.42 17.24
CA SER A 143 -5.65 15.67 17.30
C SER A 143 -4.73 16.86 17.22
N ARG A 144 -5.31 18.02 16.96
CA ARG A 144 -4.63 19.31 16.90
C ARG A 144 -5.42 20.33 17.70
N ARG A 145 -4.70 21.23 18.38
CA ARG A 145 -5.24 22.46 18.95
C ARG A 145 -4.65 23.66 18.24
N VAL A 146 -5.49 24.67 17.99
CA VAL A 146 -5.07 25.97 17.43
C VAL A 146 -5.35 27.02 18.50
N GLY A 147 -4.31 27.46 19.20
CA GLY A 147 -4.46 28.33 20.38
C GLY A 147 -5.22 27.64 21.51
N GLU A 148 -6.10 28.39 22.18
CA GLU A 148 -6.98 27.90 23.26
C GLU A 148 -8.28 27.26 22.72
N GLY A 149 -8.42 27.16 21.39
CA GLY A 149 -9.61 26.59 20.75
C GLY A 149 -9.84 25.11 21.07
N PRO A 150 -11.03 24.58 20.70
CA PRO A 150 -11.37 23.19 20.89
C PRO A 150 -10.41 22.27 20.13
N ARG A 151 -10.25 21.05 20.66
CA ARG A 151 -9.47 19.99 20.02
C ARG A 151 -10.16 19.55 18.74
N ARG A 152 -9.41 19.47 17.64
CA ARG A 152 -9.86 18.89 16.38
C ARG A 152 -9.17 17.55 16.14
N TRP A 153 -9.94 16.50 15.90
CA TRP A 153 -9.42 15.17 15.59
C TRP A 153 -9.00 15.06 14.11
N LEU A 154 -7.84 14.44 13.86
CA LEU A 154 -7.23 14.27 12.54
C LEU A 154 -6.83 12.78 12.33
N PRO A 155 -7.48 12.00 11.45
CA PRO A 155 -8.74 12.30 10.82
C PRO A 155 -9.83 12.22 11.91
N SER A 156 -11.09 12.07 11.52
CA SER A 156 -12.13 11.66 12.45
C SER A 156 -11.70 10.47 13.34
N ILE A 157 -12.26 10.41 14.55
CA ILE A 157 -12.02 9.30 15.48
C ILE A 157 -12.45 7.99 14.83
N LEU A 158 -11.52 7.02 14.76
CA LEU A 158 -11.73 5.75 14.07
C LEU A 158 -11.10 4.61 14.88
N ASN A 159 -11.74 3.44 14.84
CA ASN A 159 -11.14 2.20 15.29
C ASN A 159 -10.22 1.66 14.19
N TRP A 160 -8.96 2.08 14.20
CA TRP A 160 -7.98 1.71 13.18
C TRP A 160 -7.73 0.21 13.10
N LYS A 161 -7.72 -0.50 14.23
CA LYS A 161 -7.60 -1.96 14.25
C LYS A 161 -8.78 -2.59 13.51
N TYR A 162 -10.01 -2.24 13.87
CA TYR A 162 -11.20 -2.76 13.20
C TYR A 162 -11.22 -2.43 11.70
N ALA A 163 -10.91 -1.19 11.33
CA ALA A 163 -10.83 -0.78 9.93
C ALA A 163 -9.75 -1.58 9.17
N ALA A 164 -8.58 -1.79 9.78
CA ALA A 164 -7.51 -2.57 9.18
C ALA A 164 -7.86 -4.05 9.08
N ASP A 165 -8.54 -4.65 10.07
CA ASP A 165 -8.91 -6.07 10.11
C ASP A 165 -10.04 -6.42 9.13
N ASN A 166 -10.95 -5.47 8.89
CA ASN A 166 -12.08 -5.64 7.97
C ASN A 166 -11.80 -5.14 6.55
N ALA A 167 -10.63 -4.53 6.31
CA ALA A 167 -10.22 -4.18 4.96
C ALA A 167 -10.04 -5.46 4.12
N ASP A 168 -10.55 -5.43 2.90
CA ASP A 168 -10.42 -6.52 1.93
C ASP A 168 -9.00 -6.53 1.34
N VAL A 169 -8.08 -7.15 2.06
CA VAL A 169 -6.64 -7.17 1.71
C VAL A 169 -6.04 -8.56 1.64
N ALA A 170 -6.77 -9.56 2.12
CA ALA A 170 -6.26 -10.90 2.22
C ALA A 170 -6.22 -11.55 0.83
N PRO A 171 -5.10 -12.16 0.43
CA PRO A 171 -5.14 -13.18 -0.61
C PRO A 171 -6.22 -14.20 -0.23
N ALA A 172 -6.97 -14.71 -1.20
CA ALA A 172 -7.85 -15.83 -0.93
C ALA A 172 -7.02 -16.96 -0.28
N ARG A 173 -7.60 -17.69 0.67
CA ARG A 173 -6.89 -18.78 1.35
C ARG A 173 -6.37 -19.78 0.30
N GLY A 174 -5.07 -20.05 0.30
CA GLY A 174 -4.42 -20.92 -0.68
C GLY A 174 -3.83 -20.22 -1.90
N THR A 175 -3.94 -18.89 -2.01
CA THR A 175 -3.26 -18.11 -3.04
C THR A 175 -1.75 -18.09 -2.79
N LEU A 176 -0.96 -18.59 -3.74
CA LEU A 176 0.51 -18.61 -3.68
C LEU A 176 1.15 -17.28 -4.09
N PHE A 177 0.49 -16.56 -5.01
CA PHE A 177 0.96 -15.30 -5.56
C PHE A 177 -0.14 -14.25 -5.55
N VAL A 178 0.22 -13.02 -5.19
CA VAL A 178 -0.66 -11.87 -5.34
C VAL A 178 0.08 -10.76 -6.08
N MET A 179 -0.69 -9.93 -6.76
CA MET A 179 -0.18 -8.77 -7.45
C MET A 179 0.20 -7.66 -6.44
N PRO A 180 1.03 -6.68 -6.85
CA PRO A 180 1.41 -5.57 -5.98
C PRO A 180 0.21 -4.78 -5.42
N TYR A 181 0.44 -4.15 -4.27
CA TYR A 181 -0.53 -3.30 -3.57
C TYR A 181 -0.16 -1.83 -3.71
N ALA A 182 -1.15 -0.95 -3.78
CA ALA A 182 -1.03 0.50 -3.60
C ALA A 182 -1.89 0.93 -2.42
N LEU A 183 -1.25 1.52 -1.41
CA LEU A 183 -1.85 2.15 -0.27
C LEU A 183 -1.83 3.66 -0.46
N GLU A 184 -3.01 4.24 -0.45
CA GLU A 184 -3.21 5.67 -0.59
C GLU A 184 -3.52 6.27 0.78
N GLY A 185 -2.51 6.94 1.34
CA GLY A 185 -2.46 7.34 2.74
C GLY A 185 -1.97 6.20 3.66
N LEU A 186 -1.22 6.58 4.71
CA LEU A 186 -0.66 5.66 5.70
C LEU A 186 -1.62 5.32 6.84
N GLY A 187 -2.68 6.09 7.06
CA GLY A 187 -3.50 5.95 8.27
C GLY A 187 -2.62 6.08 9.52
N CYS A 188 -2.68 5.08 10.38
CA CYS A 188 -1.74 4.84 11.48
C CYS A 188 -0.75 3.69 11.20
N GLY A 189 -0.70 3.17 9.98
CA GLY A 189 0.19 2.08 9.56
C GLY A 189 -0.33 0.67 9.73
N ARG A 190 -1.42 0.46 10.49
CA ARG A 190 -1.92 -0.90 10.81
C ARG A 190 -2.26 -1.73 9.58
N LEU A 191 -2.84 -1.12 8.55
CA LEU A 191 -3.17 -1.84 7.32
C LEU A 191 -1.91 -2.23 6.52
N LEU A 192 -0.96 -1.31 6.42
CA LEU A 192 0.35 -1.58 5.82
C LEU A 192 1.04 -2.75 6.53
N GLU A 193 1.08 -2.74 7.86
CA GLU A 193 1.67 -3.81 8.66
C GLU A 193 0.93 -5.14 8.50
N ARG A 194 -0.41 -5.11 8.39
CA ARG A 194 -1.23 -6.30 8.10
C ARG A 194 -0.89 -6.89 6.74
N ILE A 195 -0.89 -6.09 5.67
CA ILE A 195 -0.52 -6.53 4.32
C ILE A 195 0.93 -7.03 4.32
N TRP A 196 1.83 -6.30 4.97
CA TRP A 196 3.23 -6.66 5.08
C TRP A 196 3.40 -8.07 5.65
N ARG A 197 2.83 -8.34 6.82
CA ARG A 197 2.93 -9.65 7.49
C ARG A 197 2.18 -10.74 6.73
N ALA A 198 0.98 -10.44 6.21
CA ALA A 198 0.15 -11.42 5.52
C ALA A 198 0.74 -11.88 4.18
N THR A 199 1.60 -11.05 3.58
CA THR A 199 2.19 -11.31 2.27
C THR A 199 3.70 -11.54 2.32
N ASP A 200 4.31 -11.56 3.52
CA ASP A 200 5.72 -11.87 3.66
C ASP A 200 5.99 -13.33 3.29
N ARG A 201 6.92 -13.55 2.35
CA ARG A 201 7.35 -14.88 1.89
C ARG A 201 6.17 -15.83 1.60
N MET A 202 5.15 -15.35 0.88
CA MET A 202 3.94 -16.13 0.58
C MET A 202 4.25 -17.45 -0.12
N PHE A 203 5.25 -17.44 -1.00
CA PHE A 203 5.68 -18.62 -1.72
C PHE A 203 7.19 -18.60 -1.91
N LEU A 204 7.90 -19.48 -1.20
CA LEU A 204 9.36 -19.46 -1.10
C LEU A 204 9.86 -18.10 -0.59
N THR A 205 10.54 -17.32 -1.44
CA THR A 205 11.02 -15.98 -1.13
C THR A 205 10.08 -14.88 -1.62
N PHE A 206 9.04 -15.22 -2.39
CA PHE A 206 8.16 -14.24 -3.02
C PHE A 206 7.38 -13.41 -2.00
N GLY A 207 7.36 -12.09 -2.22
CA GLY A 207 6.42 -11.18 -1.56
C GLY A 207 6.06 -10.00 -2.49
N PRO A 208 4.78 -9.64 -2.66
CA PRO A 208 4.37 -8.57 -3.57
C PRO A 208 4.92 -7.20 -3.14
N ARG A 209 5.34 -6.36 -4.09
CA ARG A 209 5.66 -4.95 -3.76
C ARG A 209 4.46 -4.25 -3.12
N ILE A 210 4.75 -3.39 -2.14
CA ILE A 210 3.75 -2.55 -1.47
C ILE A 210 4.13 -1.10 -1.73
N HIS A 211 3.28 -0.43 -2.47
CA HIS A 211 3.42 0.95 -2.88
C HIS A 211 2.66 1.82 -1.87
N VAL A 212 3.31 2.78 -1.21
CA VAL A 212 2.66 3.70 -0.26
C VAL A 212 2.78 5.13 -0.76
N VAL A 213 1.64 5.77 -1.00
CA VAL A 213 1.55 7.16 -1.46
C VAL A 213 0.92 8.00 -0.36
N GLU A 214 1.74 8.76 0.38
CA GLU A 214 1.33 9.59 1.51
C GLU A 214 1.59 11.07 1.22
N SER A 215 0.53 11.82 0.93
CA SER A 215 0.69 13.26 0.63
C SER A 215 0.88 14.14 1.88
N ASN A 216 0.50 13.63 3.06
CA ASN A 216 0.55 14.35 4.32
C ASN A 216 1.79 13.97 5.15
N LEU A 217 2.76 14.89 5.21
CA LEU A 217 3.99 14.70 5.96
C LEU A 217 3.78 14.56 7.47
N ALA A 218 2.71 15.14 8.03
CA ALA A 218 2.39 15.00 9.45
C ALA A 218 1.94 13.57 9.77
N GLN A 219 1.16 12.98 8.87
CA GLN A 219 0.68 11.60 9.01
C GLN A 219 1.83 10.60 8.94
N LEU A 220 2.76 10.80 7.99
CA LEU A 220 4.03 10.07 7.96
C LEU A 220 4.80 10.24 9.28
N GLY A 221 4.92 11.47 9.79
CA GLY A 221 5.64 11.73 11.04
C GLY A 221 5.05 11.01 12.25
N VAL A 222 3.73 10.97 12.35
CA VAL A 222 3.06 10.21 13.43
C VAL A 222 3.30 8.73 13.25
N TRP A 223 3.12 8.19 12.04
CA TRP A 223 3.46 6.80 11.76
C TRP A 223 4.93 6.50 12.12
N LEU A 224 5.90 7.37 11.83
CA LEU A 224 7.29 7.11 12.26
C LEU A 224 7.49 7.17 13.78
N SER A 225 6.57 7.77 14.54
CA SER A 225 6.68 7.95 15.99
C SER A 225 6.06 6.81 16.82
N LEU A 226 5.14 6.01 16.27
CA LEU A 226 4.33 5.08 17.09
C LEU A 226 5.09 3.83 17.55
N ASP A 227 5.93 3.23 16.70
CA ASP A 227 6.56 1.92 16.91
C ASP A 227 7.87 1.82 16.14
N ASP A 228 8.72 0.82 16.42
CA ASP A 228 9.89 0.51 15.61
C ASP A 228 9.47 -0.06 14.25
N ARG A 229 9.89 0.61 13.17
CA ARG A 229 9.58 0.27 11.78
C ARG A 229 10.82 0.10 10.94
N THR A 230 11.99 0.05 11.57
CA THR A 230 13.29 0.03 10.88
C THR A 230 13.41 -1.16 9.92
N GLU A 231 12.92 -2.35 10.30
CA GLU A 231 12.89 -3.52 9.42
C GLU A 231 12.00 -3.30 8.18
N LEU A 232 10.77 -2.85 8.38
CA LEU A 232 9.81 -2.59 7.31
C LEU A 232 10.34 -1.51 6.35
N LEU A 233 10.90 -0.44 6.90
CA LEU A 233 11.48 0.68 6.15
C LEU A 233 12.78 0.31 5.43
N ALA A 234 13.53 -0.67 5.91
CA ALA A 234 14.75 -1.12 5.23
C ALA A 234 14.44 -2.06 4.04
N ASN A 235 13.28 -2.72 4.03
CA ASN A 235 13.01 -3.81 3.11
C ASN A 235 12.67 -3.37 1.68
N GLU A 236 13.28 -4.03 0.69
CA GLU A 236 13.14 -3.78 -0.75
C GLU A 236 11.72 -3.78 -1.30
N ARG A 237 10.82 -4.54 -0.67
CA ARG A 237 9.43 -4.66 -1.06
C ARG A 237 8.60 -3.40 -0.80
N LEU A 238 8.99 -2.56 0.17
CA LEU A 238 8.29 -1.30 0.44
C LEU A 238 8.81 -0.20 -0.49
N LEU A 239 7.91 0.43 -1.21
CA LEU A 239 8.15 1.67 -1.93
C LEU A 239 7.30 2.79 -1.34
N LEU A 240 7.92 3.93 -1.06
CA LEU A 240 7.30 5.03 -0.33
C LEU A 240 7.47 6.34 -1.12
N TRP A 241 6.34 6.94 -1.51
CA TRP A 241 6.27 8.29 -2.08
C TRP A 241 5.56 9.21 -1.10
N ILE A 242 6.17 10.35 -0.80
CA ILE A 242 5.72 11.22 0.27
C ILE A 242 5.58 12.68 -0.16
N GLY A 243 4.72 13.40 0.56
CA GLY A 243 4.52 14.84 0.39
C GLY A 243 3.58 15.19 -0.76
N PRO A 244 3.34 16.49 -1.00
CA PRO A 244 2.32 16.95 -1.96
C PRO A 244 2.53 16.45 -3.40
N SER A 245 3.75 16.08 -3.78
CA SER A 245 4.09 15.52 -5.09
C SER A 245 4.07 14.00 -5.16
N ALA A 246 3.73 13.27 -4.08
CA ALA A 246 3.88 11.82 -3.99
C ALA A 246 3.29 11.05 -5.18
N ALA A 247 2.07 11.40 -5.61
CA ALA A 247 1.43 10.76 -6.75
C ALA A 247 2.15 11.05 -8.08
N ASN A 248 2.68 12.25 -8.27
CA ASN A 248 3.47 12.58 -9.46
C ASN A 248 4.83 11.88 -9.44
N ASP A 249 5.48 11.81 -8.27
CA ASP A 249 6.74 11.07 -8.09
C ASP A 249 6.54 9.57 -8.38
N TYR A 250 5.38 8.99 -8.02
CA TYR A 250 4.99 7.63 -8.42
C TYR A 250 4.93 7.49 -9.95
N VAL A 251 4.27 8.42 -10.65
CA VAL A 251 4.18 8.40 -12.12
C VAL A 251 5.56 8.44 -12.77
N VAL A 252 6.42 9.37 -12.32
CA VAL A 252 7.79 9.52 -12.84
C VAL A 252 8.61 8.25 -12.60
N TRP A 253 8.50 7.66 -11.41
CA TRP A 253 9.14 6.38 -11.10
C TRP A 253 8.64 5.27 -12.03
N ARG A 254 7.33 5.15 -12.24
CA ARG A 254 6.74 4.13 -13.12
C ARG A 254 7.22 4.28 -14.56
N GLU A 255 7.33 5.51 -15.07
CA GLU A 255 7.87 5.77 -16.41
C GLU A 255 9.31 5.30 -16.57
N SER A 256 10.11 5.48 -15.53
CA SER A 256 11.51 5.04 -15.50
C SER A 256 11.68 3.54 -15.20
N ASN A 257 10.63 2.86 -14.72
CA ASN A 257 10.63 1.46 -14.34
C ASN A 257 9.56 0.66 -15.11
N PRO A 258 9.66 0.61 -16.45
CA PRO A 258 8.62 0.06 -17.33
C PRO A 258 8.33 -1.44 -17.16
N ASN A 259 9.25 -2.18 -16.53
CA ASN A 259 9.15 -3.63 -16.29
C ASN A 259 8.58 -3.96 -14.91
N GLU A 260 8.36 -2.96 -14.05
CA GLU A 260 7.70 -3.20 -12.77
C GLU A 260 6.21 -3.42 -12.99
N GLN A 261 5.63 -4.33 -12.21
CA GLN A 261 4.21 -4.63 -12.30
C GLN A 261 3.38 -3.54 -11.62
N GLU A 262 2.27 -3.15 -12.25
CA GLU A 262 1.33 -2.21 -11.65
C GLU A 262 0.62 -2.84 -10.45
N PRO A 263 0.31 -2.05 -9.41
CA PRO A 263 -0.58 -2.47 -8.36
C PRO A 263 -1.94 -2.91 -8.89
N ALA A 264 -2.38 -4.12 -8.53
CA ALA A 264 -3.74 -4.58 -8.83
C ALA A 264 -4.72 -4.24 -7.70
N PHE A 265 -4.21 -4.05 -6.49
CA PHE A 265 -5.00 -3.71 -5.31
C PHE A 265 -4.72 -2.27 -4.92
N VAL A 266 -5.71 -1.39 -5.05
CA VAL A 266 -5.61 0.02 -4.63
C VAL A 266 -6.50 0.21 -3.42
N ILE A 267 -5.90 0.42 -2.27
CA ILE A 267 -6.62 0.56 -1.01
C ILE A 267 -6.36 1.95 -0.46
N ARG A 268 -7.44 2.71 -0.32
CA ARG A 268 -7.38 4.04 0.26
C ARG A 268 -7.63 3.96 1.76
N GLN A 269 -6.72 4.53 2.53
CA GLN A 269 -6.91 4.65 3.97
C GLN A 269 -7.59 5.98 4.30
N PRO A 270 -8.38 6.03 5.39
CA PRO A 270 -8.76 7.30 5.98
C PRO A 270 -7.49 8.11 6.30
N GLY A 271 -7.35 9.28 5.67
CA GLY A 271 -6.17 10.14 5.78
C GLY A 271 -6.51 11.53 6.25
N TRP A 272 -5.50 12.32 6.62
CA TRP A 272 -5.69 13.71 7.03
C TRP A 272 -5.56 14.60 5.80
N GLY A 273 -6.63 15.29 5.40
CA GLY A 273 -6.55 16.30 4.34
C GLY A 273 -7.73 16.32 3.39
N ALA A 274 -7.64 17.24 2.42
CA ALA A 274 -8.74 17.63 1.54
C ALA A 274 -8.98 16.71 0.34
N ALA A 275 -8.18 15.65 0.17
CA ALA A 275 -8.35 14.75 -0.96
C ALA A 275 -9.58 13.86 -0.71
N GLU A 276 -10.76 14.32 -1.14
CA GLU A 276 -11.98 13.51 -1.22
C GLU A 276 -11.86 12.41 -2.28
N ARG A 277 -10.98 12.60 -3.27
CA ARG A 277 -10.75 11.71 -4.40
C ARG A 277 -9.42 10.97 -4.29
N SER A 278 -9.35 9.80 -4.93
CA SER A 278 -8.09 9.07 -5.09
C SER A 278 -7.12 9.89 -5.95
N VAL A 279 -5.86 9.96 -5.53
CA VAL A 279 -4.73 10.51 -6.28
C VAL A 279 -4.03 9.45 -7.15
N MET A 280 -4.30 8.16 -6.93
CA MET A 280 -3.68 7.02 -7.63
C MET A 280 -4.51 6.49 -8.79
N GLU A 281 -5.83 6.67 -8.78
CA GLU A 281 -6.71 6.15 -9.83
C GLU A 281 -6.29 6.63 -11.23
N GLN A 282 -6.05 7.93 -11.41
CA GLN A 282 -5.64 8.48 -12.69
C GLN A 282 -4.22 8.01 -13.11
N PRO A 283 -3.19 8.09 -12.26
CA PRO A 283 -1.88 7.48 -12.53
C PRO A 283 -1.92 6.03 -12.99
N LEU A 284 -2.70 5.17 -12.32
CA LEU A 284 -2.79 3.75 -12.64
C LEU A 284 -3.48 3.50 -13.98
N ARG A 285 -4.58 4.22 -14.27
CA ARG A 285 -5.24 4.16 -15.57
C ARG A 285 -4.29 4.59 -16.70
N ALA A 286 -3.53 5.66 -16.50
CA ALA A 286 -2.55 6.13 -17.48
C ALA A 286 -1.40 5.12 -17.67
N GLY A 287 -0.90 4.53 -16.57
CA GLY A 287 0.12 3.46 -16.59
C GLY A 287 -0.34 2.23 -17.37
N GLN A 288 -1.56 1.75 -17.11
CA GLN A 288 -2.16 0.63 -17.83
C GLN A 288 -2.32 0.92 -19.32
N ALA A 289 -2.80 2.13 -19.68
CA ALA A 289 -2.93 2.53 -21.08
C ALA A 289 -1.56 2.59 -21.80
N ALA A 290 -0.54 3.16 -21.15
CA ALA A 290 0.81 3.21 -21.68
C ALA A 290 1.42 1.81 -21.85
N ARG A 291 1.19 0.91 -20.88
CA ARG A 291 1.63 -0.49 -20.94
C ARG A 291 0.97 -1.23 -22.10
N ASN A 292 -0.35 -1.11 -22.26
CA ASN A 292 -1.08 -1.69 -23.38
C ASN A 292 -0.53 -1.18 -24.73
N GLY A 293 -0.32 0.14 -24.86
CA GLY A 293 0.26 0.72 -26.07
C GLY A 293 1.67 0.18 -26.39
N ARG A 294 2.53 0.03 -25.37
CA ARG A 294 3.86 -0.59 -25.54
C ARG A 294 3.74 -2.05 -25.96
N ARG A 295 2.88 -2.82 -25.30
CA ARG A 295 2.62 -4.23 -25.61
C ARG A 295 2.20 -4.40 -27.07
N ASP A 296 1.26 -3.60 -27.52
CA ASP A 296 0.74 -3.66 -28.89
C ASP A 296 1.83 -3.25 -29.92
N ALA A 297 2.65 -2.25 -29.60
CA ALA A 297 3.78 -1.85 -30.43
C ALA A 297 4.88 -2.94 -30.53
N LEU A 298 5.20 -3.61 -29.42
CA LEU A 298 6.15 -4.72 -29.40
C LEU A 298 5.61 -5.90 -30.23
N LEU A 299 4.34 -6.26 -30.03
CA LEU A 299 3.70 -7.35 -30.76
C LEU A 299 3.64 -7.06 -32.27
N ALA A 300 3.33 -5.83 -32.68
CA ALA A 300 3.34 -5.43 -34.08
C ALA A 300 4.73 -5.61 -34.72
N ARG A 301 5.80 -5.25 -34.01
CA ARG A 301 7.18 -5.44 -34.47
C ARG A 301 7.56 -6.93 -34.54
N LEU A 302 7.13 -7.73 -33.57
CA LEU A 302 7.37 -9.18 -33.57
C LEU A 302 6.65 -9.85 -34.74
N ARG A 303 5.40 -9.49 -35.00
CA ARG A 303 4.64 -9.99 -36.15
C ARG A 303 5.31 -9.58 -37.46
N ALA A 304 5.76 -8.34 -37.59
CA ALA A 304 6.48 -7.87 -38.77
C ALA A 304 7.79 -8.64 -39.01
N HIS A 305 8.46 -9.11 -37.94
CA HIS A 305 9.65 -9.94 -38.05
C HIS A 305 9.33 -11.40 -38.36
N TYR A 306 8.50 -12.04 -37.53
CA TYR A 306 8.29 -13.49 -37.54
C TYR A 306 7.20 -13.99 -38.49
N ASN A 307 6.22 -13.17 -38.89
CA ASN A 307 5.07 -13.63 -39.68
C ASN A 307 5.26 -13.43 -41.20
N THR A 308 6.49 -13.26 -41.66
CA THR A 308 6.79 -13.19 -43.09
C THR A 308 7.11 -14.58 -43.64
N PRO A 309 6.70 -14.93 -44.88
CA PRO A 309 7.06 -16.20 -45.50
C PRO A 309 8.57 -16.45 -45.50
N GLN A 310 9.37 -15.41 -45.78
CA GLN A 310 10.82 -15.47 -45.82
C GLN A 310 11.42 -15.82 -44.45
N GLN A 311 10.84 -15.30 -43.37
CA GLN A 311 11.32 -15.64 -42.03
C GLN A 311 10.99 -17.09 -41.67
N VAL A 312 9.84 -17.62 -42.09
CA VAL A 312 9.48 -19.03 -41.89
C VAL A 312 10.47 -19.94 -42.63
N GLU A 313 10.77 -19.65 -43.89
CA GLU A 313 11.76 -20.38 -44.68
C GLU A 313 13.15 -20.30 -44.03
N ARG A 314 13.59 -19.11 -43.63
CA ARG A 314 14.87 -18.90 -42.92
C ARG A 314 14.95 -19.74 -41.64
N LEU A 315 13.88 -19.78 -40.84
CA LEU A 315 13.87 -20.57 -39.62
C LEU A 315 13.96 -22.06 -39.93
N ALA A 316 13.21 -22.55 -40.93
CA ALA A 316 13.32 -23.94 -41.38
C ALA A 316 14.75 -24.30 -41.82
N GLU A 317 15.40 -23.43 -42.60
CA GLU A 317 16.81 -23.59 -42.99
C GLU A 317 17.75 -23.61 -41.79
N ARG A 318 17.56 -22.71 -40.81
CA ARG A 318 18.38 -22.69 -39.59
C ARG A 318 18.25 -23.97 -38.78
N PHE A 319 17.03 -24.48 -38.61
CA PHE A 319 16.81 -25.75 -37.91
C PHE A 319 17.40 -26.94 -38.69
N ALA A 320 17.32 -26.94 -40.03
CA ALA A 320 17.98 -27.98 -40.84
C ALA A 320 19.52 -27.93 -40.70
N ALA A 321 20.08 -26.73 -40.57
CA ALA A 321 21.52 -26.49 -40.45
C ALA A 321 22.05 -26.43 -38.99
N HIS A 322 21.26 -26.80 -37.98
CA HIS A 322 21.61 -26.62 -36.55
C HIS A 322 22.97 -27.24 -36.15
N ARG A 323 23.41 -28.31 -36.83
CA ARG A 323 24.70 -28.97 -36.55
C ARG A 323 25.92 -28.15 -36.98
N THR A 324 25.76 -27.22 -37.92
CA THR A 324 26.84 -26.40 -38.47
C THR A 324 26.65 -24.92 -38.18
N ARG A 325 25.45 -24.51 -37.76
CA ARG A 325 25.09 -23.14 -37.41
C ARG A 325 24.40 -23.14 -36.05
N PRO A 326 24.99 -22.49 -35.01
CA PRO A 326 24.37 -22.33 -33.70
C PRO A 326 22.94 -21.77 -33.83
N LEU A 327 21.99 -22.29 -33.05
CA LEU A 327 20.68 -21.65 -32.86
C LEU A 327 20.79 -20.63 -31.72
N SER A 328 19.99 -19.56 -31.79
CA SER A 328 19.80 -18.63 -30.68
C SER A 328 18.53 -18.99 -29.93
N ILE A 329 18.66 -19.38 -28.66
CA ILE A 329 17.56 -19.91 -27.85
C ILE A 329 17.27 -18.95 -26.70
N LEU A 330 15.99 -18.62 -26.52
CA LEU A 330 15.48 -17.87 -25.38
C LEU A 330 14.74 -18.82 -24.43
N GLY A 331 15.33 -19.12 -23.28
CA GLY A 331 14.69 -19.86 -22.21
C GLY A 331 13.97 -18.92 -21.25
N VAL A 332 12.69 -19.17 -20.97
CA VAL A 332 11.89 -18.44 -19.97
C VAL A 332 11.63 -19.36 -18.78
N THR A 333 12.02 -18.94 -17.58
CA THR A 333 11.86 -19.72 -16.34
C THR A 333 11.45 -18.83 -15.17
N SER A 334 11.15 -19.43 -14.01
CA SER A 334 10.77 -18.69 -12.81
C SER A 334 11.76 -18.89 -11.65
N ARG A 335 12.05 -17.82 -10.89
CA ARG A 335 12.80 -17.82 -9.62
C ARG A 335 12.05 -18.58 -8.53
N PHE A 336 10.73 -18.69 -8.62
CA PHE A 336 9.92 -19.21 -7.52
C PHE A 336 9.71 -20.73 -7.59
N THR A 337 10.57 -21.46 -8.29
CA THR A 337 10.53 -22.92 -8.33
C THR A 337 11.92 -23.47 -8.54
N THR A 338 12.37 -24.32 -7.61
CA THR A 338 13.69 -24.94 -7.67
C THR A 338 13.78 -25.92 -8.83
N PHE A 339 12.69 -26.65 -9.12
CA PHE A 339 12.65 -27.60 -10.22
C PHE A 339 12.85 -26.91 -11.57
N LEU A 340 12.09 -25.85 -11.89
CA LEU A 340 12.24 -25.19 -13.19
C LEU A 340 13.60 -24.48 -13.34
N GLN A 341 14.19 -24.00 -12.24
CA GLN A 341 15.52 -23.40 -12.26
C GLN A 341 16.59 -24.42 -12.65
N TYR A 342 16.63 -25.58 -11.98
CA TYR A 342 17.61 -26.62 -12.30
C TYR A 342 17.36 -27.22 -13.68
N SER A 343 16.11 -27.48 -14.03
CA SER A 343 15.72 -27.95 -15.35
C SER A 343 16.15 -27.00 -16.47
N MET A 344 15.88 -25.69 -16.33
CA MET A 344 16.29 -24.69 -17.32
C MET A 344 17.82 -24.54 -17.40
N ARG A 345 18.52 -24.63 -16.26
CA ARG A 345 20.00 -24.63 -16.23
C ARG A 345 20.55 -25.80 -17.03
N ASP A 346 20.05 -27.01 -16.80
CA ASP A 346 20.56 -28.21 -17.45
C ASP A 346 20.25 -28.20 -18.96
N ILE A 347 19.07 -27.70 -19.37
CA ILE A 347 18.74 -27.43 -20.78
C ILE A 347 19.73 -26.42 -21.40
N ALA A 348 20.02 -25.32 -20.69
CA ALA A 348 20.95 -24.31 -21.17
C ALA A 348 22.38 -24.86 -21.32
N GLU A 349 22.84 -25.68 -20.37
CA GLU A 349 24.14 -26.35 -20.43
C GLU A 349 24.20 -27.33 -21.61
N ALA A 350 23.17 -28.16 -21.79
CA ALA A 350 23.09 -29.10 -22.91
C ALA A 350 23.07 -28.38 -24.28
N ALA A 351 22.31 -27.29 -24.40
CA ALA A 351 22.25 -26.48 -25.62
C ALA A 351 23.61 -25.85 -25.95
N ARG A 352 24.31 -25.30 -24.95
CA ARG A 352 25.66 -24.73 -25.13
C ARG A 352 26.68 -25.81 -25.48
N ALA A 353 26.61 -26.98 -24.85
CA ALA A 353 27.46 -28.12 -25.18
C ALA A 353 27.24 -28.62 -26.62
N ALA A 354 26.01 -28.51 -27.14
CA ALA A 354 25.67 -28.75 -28.54
C ALA A 354 26.08 -27.62 -29.50
N GLY A 355 26.71 -26.55 -29.00
CA GLY A 355 27.18 -25.41 -29.79
C GLY A 355 26.12 -24.36 -30.09
N HIS A 356 25.04 -24.28 -29.31
CA HIS A 356 24.00 -23.24 -29.45
C HIS A 356 24.21 -22.06 -28.48
N GLU A 357 23.61 -20.92 -28.81
CA GLU A 357 23.50 -19.78 -27.92
C GLU A 357 22.24 -19.92 -27.06
N PHE A 358 22.35 -19.67 -25.76
CA PHE A 358 21.23 -19.79 -24.83
C PHE A 358 21.18 -18.61 -23.88
N HIS A 359 20.07 -17.88 -23.92
CA HIS A 359 19.76 -16.76 -23.04
C HIS A 359 18.61 -17.14 -22.12
N THR A 360 18.79 -16.98 -20.82
CA THR A 360 17.76 -17.27 -19.82
C THR A 360 17.14 -15.95 -19.35
N LEU A 361 15.81 -15.84 -19.48
CA LEU A 361 15.01 -14.80 -18.89
C LEU A 361 14.32 -15.37 -17.63
N ILE A 362 14.52 -14.69 -16.51
CA ILE A 362 14.02 -15.02 -15.17
C ILE A 362 13.57 -13.71 -14.52
N GLU A 363 12.66 -13.75 -13.54
CA GLU A 363 12.24 -12.54 -12.82
C GLU A 363 13.47 -11.82 -12.24
N PRO A 364 13.46 -10.49 -12.09
CA PRO A 364 14.64 -9.76 -11.63
C PRO A 364 14.86 -9.81 -10.11
N ASN A 365 13.80 -9.97 -9.31
CA ASN A 365 13.87 -9.96 -7.84
C ASN A 365 12.75 -10.83 -7.21
N ASP A 366 12.70 -10.89 -5.87
CA ASP A 366 11.71 -11.65 -5.11
C ASP A 366 10.32 -10.99 -5.04
N TYR A 367 10.14 -9.82 -5.65
CA TYR A 367 8.93 -9.01 -5.54
C TYR A 367 8.18 -8.85 -6.87
N THR A 368 8.72 -9.40 -7.95
CA THR A 368 8.09 -9.50 -9.26
C THR A 368 7.47 -10.90 -9.37
N PRO A 369 6.14 -11.09 -9.29
CA PRO A 369 5.52 -12.42 -9.21
C PRO A 369 5.66 -13.27 -10.48
N SER A 370 5.85 -12.61 -11.62
CA SER A 370 6.06 -13.26 -12.91
C SER A 370 6.76 -12.31 -13.88
N ILE A 371 7.47 -12.86 -14.85
CA ILE A 371 8.07 -12.07 -15.93
C ILE A 371 6.94 -11.38 -16.71
N PRO A 372 6.92 -10.03 -16.80
CA PRO A 372 5.95 -9.33 -17.63
C PRO A 372 6.06 -9.78 -19.09
N GLY A 373 4.92 -10.02 -19.75
CA GLY A 373 4.91 -10.41 -21.16
C GLY A 373 5.65 -9.41 -22.06
N GLU A 374 5.60 -8.12 -21.74
CA GLU A 374 6.34 -7.07 -22.43
C GLU A 374 7.86 -7.29 -22.37
N SER A 375 8.38 -7.80 -21.26
CA SER A 375 9.80 -8.13 -21.11
C SER A 375 10.18 -9.33 -21.99
N ILE A 376 9.33 -10.37 -22.06
CA ILE A 376 9.52 -11.50 -22.98
C ILE A 376 9.55 -11.02 -24.44
N MET A 377 8.62 -10.15 -24.82
CA MET A 377 8.56 -9.60 -26.19
C MET A 377 9.75 -8.70 -26.52
N ALA A 378 10.19 -7.87 -25.57
CA ALA A 378 11.37 -7.02 -25.74
C ALA A 378 12.63 -7.87 -25.96
N GLU A 379 12.84 -8.90 -25.14
CA GLU A 379 13.95 -9.84 -25.31
C GLU A 379 13.87 -10.61 -26.64
N ALA A 380 12.67 -11.06 -27.02
CA ALA A 380 12.48 -11.71 -28.31
C ALA A 380 12.79 -10.77 -29.50
N LEU A 381 12.48 -9.48 -29.40
CA LEU A 381 12.84 -8.50 -30.44
C LEU A 381 14.33 -8.19 -30.50
N GLU A 382 14.98 -8.09 -29.35
CA GLU A 382 16.40 -7.79 -29.24
C GLU A 382 17.23 -8.98 -29.75
N ARG A 383 16.97 -10.17 -29.21
CA ARG A 383 17.74 -11.39 -29.49
C ARG A 383 17.35 -12.05 -30.80
N LYS A 384 16.09 -11.89 -31.23
CA LYS A 384 15.51 -12.59 -32.38
C LYS A 384 15.76 -14.09 -32.30
N PRO A 385 15.34 -14.76 -31.21
CA PRO A 385 15.62 -16.17 -31.02
C PRO A 385 15.02 -17.02 -32.15
N ASP A 386 15.68 -18.11 -32.48
CA ASP A 386 15.14 -19.14 -33.38
C ASP A 386 14.19 -20.08 -32.63
N LEU A 387 14.37 -20.21 -31.32
CA LEU A 387 13.55 -21.05 -30.46
C LEU A 387 13.28 -20.35 -29.12
N ILE A 388 12.02 -20.33 -28.71
CA ILE A 388 11.62 -20.00 -27.35
C ILE A 388 11.34 -21.31 -26.60
N VAL A 389 11.99 -21.49 -25.45
CA VAL A 389 11.80 -22.64 -24.56
C VAL A 389 11.16 -22.16 -23.27
N MET A 390 10.06 -22.79 -22.85
CA MET A 390 9.43 -22.53 -21.57
C MET A 390 8.88 -23.83 -21.00
N ILE A 391 9.16 -24.10 -19.74
CA ILE A 391 8.76 -25.34 -19.07
C ILE A 391 7.40 -25.10 -18.40
N ASP A 392 6.54 -26.11 -18.39
CA ASP A 392 5.25 -26.14 -17.65
C ASP A 392 4.19 -25.11 -18.11
N HIS A 393 4.45 -24.38 -19.20
CA HIS A 393 3.50 -23.45 -19.78
C HIS A 393 3.35 -23.62 -21.29
N ASN A 394 2.10 -23.80 -21.72
CA ASN A 394 1.76 -23.85 -23.12
C ASN A 394 1.67 -22.45 -23.71
N ARG A 395 2.03 -22.33 -24.99
CA ARG A 395 1.89 -21.08 -25.75
C ARG A 395 0.49 -20.45 -25.66
N ALA A 396 -0.56 -21.28 -25.62
CA ALA A 396 -1.95 -20.84 -25.59
C ALA A 396 -2.34 -20.13 -24.27
N GLU A 397 -1.64 -20.38 -23.17
CA GLU A 397 -1.92 -19.77 -21.86
C GLU A 397 -1.67 -18.26 -21.83
N PHE A 398 -0.85 -17.76 -22.76
CA PHE A 398 -0.44 -16.36 -22.80
C PHE A 398 -1.19 -15.52 -23.85
N GLY A 399 -2.20 -16.10 -24.52
CA GLY A 399 -3.01 -15.42 -25.51
C GLY A 399 -2.16 -14.72 -26.59
N ASP A 400 -2.32 -13.39 -26.70
CA ASP A 400 -1.64 -12.59 -27.72
C ASP A 400 -0.12 -12.46 -27.53
N LEU A 401 0.42 -12.80 -26.35
CA LEU A 401 1.84 -12.64 -26.04
C LEU A 401 2.73 -13.32 -27.08
N TYR A 402 2.33 -14.52 -27.52
CA TYR A 402 3.04 -15.29 -28.53
C TYR A 402 2.30 -15.32 -29.86
N ALA A 403 1.54 -14.27 -30.21
CA ALA A 403 0.86 -14.18 -31.50
C ALA A 403 1.81 -13.75 -32.64
N PHE A 404 2.97 -14.41 -32.74
CA PHE A 404 4.00 -14.26 -33.77
C PHE A 404 4.73 -15.61 -34.02
N ASN A 405 5.11 -15.96 -35.25
CA ASN A 405 5.51 -17.32 -35.66
C ASN A 405 6.94 -17.75 -35.26
N ALA A 406 7.43 -17.37 -34.08
CA ALA A 406 8.64 -18.00 -33.54
C ALA A 406 8.35 -19.46 -33.14
N PRO A 407 9.25 -20.41 -33.43
CA PRO A 407 9.22 -21.75 -32.87
C PRO A 407 9.19 -21.69 -31.34
N PHE A 408 8.33 -22.51 -30.76
CA PHE A 408 8.07 -22.55 -29.33
C PHE A 408 8.10 -24.00 -28.87
N CYS A 409 8.91 -24.30 -27.86
CA CYS A 409 8.98 -25.61 -27.24
C CYS A 409 8.52 -25.48 -25.79
N ASN A 410 7.48 -26.24 -25.46
CA ASN A 410 7.14 -26.55 -24.08
C ASN A 410 7.80 -27.88 -23.67
N TRP A 411 8.10 -28.01 -22.38
CA TRP A 411 8.40 -29.29 -21.75
C TRP A 411 7.37 -29.57 -20.67
#